data_AF-A0A942LIP2-F1
#
_entry.id   AF-A0A942LIP2-F1
#
_cell.length_a   1.000
_cell.length_b   1.000
_cell.length_c   1.000
_cell.angle_alpha   90.00
_cell.angle_beta   90.00
_cell.angle_gamma   90.00
#
_symmetry.space_group_name_H-M   'P 1'
#
loop_
_entity.id
_entity.type
_entity.pdbx_description
1 polymer ?
#
loop_
_entity_poly.entity_id
_entity_poly.type
_entity_poly.pdbx_seq_one_letter_code
_entity_poly.pdbx_strand_id
1 'polypeptide(L)'
;MSNKIYTNLATMYGIGYIRYAPGTIGSIPPLLFVLLPEDYFYLITLIVLVTVMLLSYKQVENIESDGYSDPGFVVIDEFVGMTIVILMPFFPKSIFWVLLSFGLFRFFDIFKPFPIDKLNSRKGAFYVFADDVLAAIFTSLSIYILYICSQILAIILL
;
A
#
# COMPACT_ATOMS: atom_id res chain seq x y z
N MET A 1 9.30 -13.42 -23.91
CA MET A 1 10.07 -13.29 -22.66
C MET A 1 10.60 -11.86 -22.58
N SER A 2 9.73 -10.93 -22.21
CA SER A 2 10.10 -9.52 -21.99
C SER A 2 11.14 -9.45 -20.86
N ASN A 3 12.20 -8.68 -21.06
CA ASN A 3 13.41 -8.60 -20.25
C ASN A 3 13.18 -8.80 -18.73
N LYS A 4 13.79 -9.83 -18.13
CA LYS A 4 13.79 -10.12 -16.67
C LYS A 4 14.20 -8.93 -15.78
N ILE A 5 14.81 -7.90 -16.35
CA ILE A 5 15.29 -6.70 -15.64
C ILE A 5 14.15 -5.72 -15.35
N TYR A 6 13.08 -5.69 -16.16
CA TYR A 6 11.98 -4.72 -15.99
C TYR A 6 10.92 -5.13 -14.97
N THR A 7 10.97 -6.34 -14.42
CA THR A 7 9.98 -6.84 -13.47
C THR A 7 10.47 -6.89 -12.03
N ASN A 8 11.75 -6.59 -11.75
CA ASN A 8 12.31 -6.83 -10.43
C ASN A 8 11.72 -5.90 -9.36
N LEU A 9 11.64 -4.58 -9.57
CA LEU A 9 11.02 -3.71 -8.56
C LEU A 9 9.51 -3.92 -8.52
N ALA A 10 8.88 -4.05 -9.69
CA ALA A 10 7.44 -4.29 -9.78
C ALA A 10 6.99 -5.55 -9.01
N THR A 11 7.82 -6.60 -9.00
CA THR A 11 7.56 -7.86 -8.26
C THR A 11 8.19 -7.90 -6.87
N MET A 12 8.78 -6.79 -6.41
CA MET A 12 9.57 -6.71 -5.17
C MET A 12 10.62 -7.83 -5.06
N TYR A 13 11.48 -7.94 -6.07
CA TYR A 13 12.57 -8.91 -6.18
C TYR A 13 12.13 -10.38 -6.03
N GLY A 14 10.94 -10.69 -6.54
CA GLY A 14 10.42 -12.06 -6.64
C GLY A 14 9.31 -12.41 -5.66
N ILE A 15 8.93 -11.51 -4.74
CA ILE A 15 7.75 -11.67 -3.88
C ILE A 15 6.48 -11.85 -4.72
N GLY A 16 6.35 -11.09 -5.81
CA GLY A 16 5.23 -11.17 -6.75
C GLY A 16 5.04 -12.55 -7.40
N TYR A 17 6.05 -13.41 -7.37
CA TYR A 17 5.96 -14.77 -7.91
C TYR A 17 5.62 -15.83 -6.86
N ILE A 18 5.41 -15.45 -5.60
CA ILE A 18 4.98 -16.38 -4.56
C ILE A 18 3.58 -16.88 -4.90
N ARG A 19 3.40 -18.20 -4.81
CA ARG A 19 2.16 -18.88 -5.22
C ARG A 19 0.91 -18.42 -4.47
N TYR A 20 1.04 -18.07 -3.20
CA TYR A 20 -0.09 -17.79 -2.32
C TYR A 20 -0.06 -16.34 -1.85
N ALA A 21 -1.11 -15.59 -2.20
CA ALA A 21 -1.35 -14.21 -1.78
C ALA A 21 -0.11 -13.29 -1.89
N PRO A 22 0.55 -13.21 -3.07
CA PRO A 22 1.77 -12.41 -3.25
C PRO A 22 1.57 -10.96 -2.81
N GLY A 23 0.41 -10.36 -3.09
CA GLY A 23 0.12 -8.99 -2.67
C GLY A 23 -0.03 -8.77 -1.17
N THR A 24 -0.52 -9.79 -0.45
CA THR A 24 -0.52 -9.77 1.02
C THR A 24 0.92 -9.77 1.54
N ILE A 25 1.83 -10.50 0.89
CA ILE A 25 3.25 -10.53 1.27
C ILE A 25 3.92 -9.21 0.89
N GLY A 26 3.60 -8.62 -0.27
CA GLY A 26 4.09 -7.31 -0.72
C GLY A 26 3.68 -6.17 0.21
N SER A 27 2.52 -6.30 0.87
CA SER A 27 2.01 -5.32 1.84
C SER A 27 2.69 -5.41 3.24
N ILE A 28 3.50 -6.42 3.53
CA ILE A 28 4.12 -6.61 4.87
C ILE A 28 5.33 -5.68 5.11
N PRO A 29 6.29 -5.53 4.18
CA PRO A 29 7.51 -4.74 4.42
C PRO A 29 7.27 -3.30 4.92
N PRO A 30 6.27 -2.54 4.44
CA PRO A 30 5.98 -1.20 4.96
C PRO A 30 5.67 -1.16 6.46
N LEU A 31 5.15 -2.26 7.04
CA LEU A 31 4.87 -2.35 8.47
C LEU A 31 6.13 -2.17 9.33
N LEU A 32 7.31 -2.48 8.79
CA LEU A 32 8.57 -2.33 9.51
C LEU A 32 8.96 -0.88 9.74
N PHE A 33 8.38 0.08 9.00
CA PHE A 33 8.68 1.50 9.20
C PHE A 33 8.24 2.03 10.56
N VAL A 34 7.28 1.38 11.24
CA VAL A 34 6.87 1.76 12.59
C VAL A 34 8.00 1.59 13.63
N LEU A 35 9.05 0.84 13.29
CA LEU A 35 10.24 0.65 14.10
C LEU A 35 11.28 1.77 13.94
N LEU A 36 11.09 2.69 12.98
CA LEU A 36 11.98 3.83 12.80
C LEU A 36 11.84 4.81 13.99
N PRO A 37 12.94 5.48 14.39
CA PRO A 37 12.89 6.54 15.41
C PRO A 37 11.94 7.66 15.00
N GLU A 38 11.21 8.23 15.96
CA GLU A 38 10.18 9.26 15.70
C GLU A 38 10.72 10.45 14.90
N ASP A 39 11.93 10.92 15.22
CA ASP A 39 12.57 12.07 14.56
C ASP A 39 12.80 11.86 13.06
N TYR A 40 12.94 10.61 12.62
CA TYR A 40 13.23 10.26 11.23
C TYR A 40 12.11 9.51 10.53
N PHE A 41 11.09 9.06 11.28
CA PHE A 41 10.02 8.20 10.80
C PHE A 41 9.36 8.75 9.54
N TYR A 42 8.82 9.98 9.60
CA TYR A 42 8.11 10.58 8.48
C TYR A 42 9.05 10.88 7.29
N LEU A 43 10.26 11.40 7.57
CA LEU A 43 11.21 11.77 6.52
C LEU A 43 11.68 10.53 5.73
N ILE A 44 12.14 9.49 6.43
CA ILE A 44 12.64 8.26 5.80
C ILE A 44 11.50 7.58 5.04
N THR A 45 10.33 7.43 5.68
CA THR A 45 9.18 6.76 5.05
C THR A 45 8.74 7.49 3.78
N LEU A 46 8.69 8.82 3.80
CA LEU A 46 8.36 9.64 2.62
C LEU A 46 9.42 9.52 1.52
N ILE A 47 10.72 9.55 1.87
CA ILE A 47 11.80 9.38 0.88
C ILE A 47 11.69 8.01 0.21
N VAL A 48 11.45 6.95 0.99
CA VAL A 48 11.28 5.60 0.46
C VAL A 48 10.06 5.53 -0.44
N LEU A 49 8.90 6.04 0.00
CA LEU A 49 7.67 6.08 -0.80
C LEU A 49 7.90 6.76 -2.17
N VAL A 50 8.44 7.98 -2.16
CA VAL A 50 8.66 8.75 -3.39
C VAL A 50 9.68 8.06 -4.29
N THR A 51 10.77 7.54 -3.72
CA THR A 51 11.81 6.85 -4.48
C THR A 51 11.28 5.57 -5.11
N VAL A 52 10.54 4.75 -4.35
CA VAL A 52 9.93 3.51 -4.86
C VAL A 52 8.94 3.82 -5.98
N MET A 53 8.05 4.81 -5.80
CA MET A 53 7.10 5.22 -6.84
C MET A 53 7.83 5.66 -8.12
N LEU A 54 8.83 6.54 -8.02
CA LEU A 54 9.56 7.04 -9.19
C LEU A 54 10.31 5.93 -9.94
N LEU A 55 10.95 5.01 -9.22
CA LEU A 55 11.73 3.94 -9.82
C LEU A 55 10.87 2.81 -10.41
N SER A 56 9.70 2.55 -9.82
CA SER A 56 8.81 1.46 -10.24
C SER A 56 7.79 1.88 -11.31
N TYR A 57 7.41 3.16 -11.40
CA TYR A 57 6.37 3.62 -12.33
C TYR A 57 6.61 3.17 -13.77
N LYS A 58 7.82 3.39 -14.30
CA LYS A 58 8.12 3.03 -15.69
C LYS A 58 8.14 1.52 -15.91
N GLN A 59 8.48 0.74 -14.88
CA GLN A 59 8.45 -0.73 -14.95
C GLN A 59 7.02 -1.23 -15.05
N VAL A 60 6.13 -0.75 -14.18
CA VAL A 60 4.69 -1.06 -14.23
C VAL A 60 4.09 -0.61 -15.56
N GLU A 61 4.46 0.56 -16.06
CA GLU A 61 3.93 1.09 -17.33
C GLU A 61 4.32 0.21 -18.53
N ASN A 62 5.55 -0.32 -18.52
CA ASN A 62 6.00 -1.24 -19.55
C ASN A 62 5.26 -2.60 -19.46
N ILE A 63 5.00 -3.09 -18.25
CA ILE A 63 4.23 -4.33 -18.02
C ILE A 63 2.80 -4.17 -18.55
N GLU A 64 2.15 -3.04 -18.25
CA GLU A 64 0.82 -2.68 -18.76
C GLU A 64 0.80 -2.58 -20.30
N SER A 65 1.85 -1.98 -20.87
CA SER A 65 2.00 -1.84 -22.31
C SER A 65 2.23 -3.17 -23.03
N ASP A 66 2.82 -4.17 -22.36
CA ASP A 66 3.01 -5.53 -22.87
C ASP A 66 1.69 -6.35 -22.87
N GLY A 67 0.58 -5.74 -22.44
CA GLY A 67 -0.77 -6.32 -22.52
C GLY A 67 -1.22 -7.04 -21.26
N TYR A 68 -0.42 -7.05 -20.19
CA TYR A 68 -0.84 -7.49 -18.86
C TYR A 68 -1.59 -6.34 -18.20
N SER A 69 -2.89 -6.46 -18.02
CA SER A 69 -3.69 -5.46 -17.31
C SER A 69 -3.79 -5.87 -15.84
N ASP A 70 -3.27 -5.04 -14.94
CA ASP A 70 -3.24 -5.24 -13.48
C ASP A 70 -2.84 -6.68 -13.08
N PRO A 71 -1.64 -7.14 -13.47
CA PRO A 71 -1.26 -8.53 -13.21
C PRO A 71 -0.90 -8.70 -11.74
N GLY A 72 -1.51 -9.67 -11.06
CA GLY A 72 -1.27 -9.93 -9.62
C GLY A 72 0.13 -10.40 -9.22
N PHE A 73 1.14 -10.33 -10.10
CA PHE A 73 2.56 -10.45 -9.74
C PHE A 73 3.23 -9.07 -9.56
N VAL A 74 2.61 -7.99 -10.01
CA VAL A 74 2.98 -6.63 -9.63
C VAL A 74 2.47 -6.45 -8.21
N VAL A 75 3.39 -6.18 -7.29
CA VAL A 75 3.11 -6.07 -5.86
C VAL A 75 3.70 -4.82 -5.22
N ILE A 76 4.30 -3.97 -6.05
CA ILE A 76 4.96 -2.74 -5.62
C ILE A 76 3.96 -1.61 -5.33
N ASP A 77 2.83 -1.64 -6.03
CA ASP A 77 1.62 -0.89 -5.77
C ASP A 77 1.11 -1.14 -4.35
N GLU A 78 1.08 -2.40 -3.89
CA GLU A 78 0.54 -2.69 -2.56
C GLU A 78 1.53 -2.27 -1.45
N PHE A 79 2.83 -2.37 -1.73
CA PHE A 79 3.86 -1.75 -0.90
C PHE A 79 3.67 -0.23 -0.80
N VAL A 80 3.39 0.44 -1.91
CA VAL A 80 3.15 1.89 -1.96
C VAL A 80 1.88 2.24 -1.18
N GLY A 81 0.77 1.54 -1.40
CA GLY A 81 -0.48 1.73 -0.70
C GLY A 81 -0.33 1.57 0.82
N MET A 82 0.26 0.46 1.28
CA MET A 82 0.47 0.26 2.72
C MET A 82 1.46 1.28 3.31
N THR A 83 2.48 1.72 2.56
CA THR A 83 3.39 2.79 3.00
C THR A 83 2.64 4.10 3.24
N ILE A 84 1.66 4.44 2.39
CA ILE A 84 0.81 5.62 2.56
C ILE A 84 -0.01 5.53 3.84
N VAL A 85 -0.58 4.36 4.15
CA VAL A 85 -1.31 4.14 5.41
C VAL A 85 -0.42 4.38 6.62
N ILE A 86 0.81 3.84 6.61
CA ILE A 86 1.77 4.03 7.70
C ILE A 86 2.21 5.50 7.84
N LEU A 87 2.32 6.23 6.72
CA LEU A 87 2.71 7.64 6.71
C LEU A 87 1.60 8.59 7.20
N MET A 88 0.39 8.08 7.48
CA MET A 88 -0.71 8.89 7.98
C MET A 88 -0.30 9.73 9.21
N PRO A 89 -0.67 11.03 9.27
CA PRO A 89 -0.38 11.86 10.43
C PRO A 89 -0.92 11.25 11.73
N PHE A 90 -0.10 11.25 12.77
CA PHE A 90 -0.43 10.68 14.09
C PHE A 90 -0.80 9.20 14.05
N PHE A 91 -0.20 8.43 13.13
CA PHE A 91 -0.44 7.00 13.01
C PHE A 91 -0.16 6.27 14.35
N PRO A 92 -1.15 5.56 14.92
CA PRO A 92 -0.96 4.86 16.19
C PRO A 92 -0.13 3.58 16.00
N LYS A 93 1.11 3.59 16.53
CA LYS A 93 2.11 2.52 16.30
C LYS A 93 1.95 1.26 17.17
N SER A 94 0.90 1.16 17.98
CA SER A 94 0.67 -0.07 18.75
C SER A 94 0.40 -1.25 17.81
N ILE A 95 0.83 -2.46 18.19
CA ILE A 95 0.67 -3.67 17.36
C ILE A 95 -0.77 -3.89 16.89
N PHE A 96 -1.77 -3.61 17.75
CA PHE A 96 -3.18 -3.72 17.40
C PHE A 96 -3.54 -2.83 16.20
N TRP A 97 -3.20 -1.55 16.28
CA TRP A 97 -3.49 -0.58 15.22
C TRP A 97 -2.72 -0.85 13.92
N VAL A 98 -1.48 -1.32 14.02
CA VAL A 98 -0.68 -1.74 12.85
C VAL A 98 -1.35 -2.90 12.12
N LEU A 99 -1.74 -3.95 12.84
CA LEU A 99 -2.39 -5.13 12.26
C LEU A 99 -3.80 -4.81 11.74
N LEU A 100 -4.55 -3.95 12.43
CA LEU A 100 -5.86 -3.50 11.98
C LEU A 100 -5.75 -2.68 10.69
N SER A 101 -4.75 -1.80 10.60
CA SER A 101 -4.49 -1.00 9.39
C SER A 101 -4.11 -1.90 8.20
N PHE A 102 -3.25 -2.89 8.44
CA PHE A 102 -2.90 -3.89 7.43
C PHE A 102 -4.14 -4.67 6.95
N GLY A 103 -4.97 -5.14 7.88
CA GLY A 103 -6.20 -5.87 7.54
C GLY A 103 -7.20 -5.04 6.76
N LEU A 104 -7.42 -3.78 7.17
CA LEU A 104 -8.32 -2.85 6.47
C LEU A 104 -7.80 -2.47 5.09
N PHE A 105 -6.49 -2.24 4.94
CA PHE A 105 -5.86 -1.98 3.64
C PHE A 105 -6.13 -3.13 2.67
N ARG A 106 -5.81 -4.36 3.06
CA ARG A 106 -6.09 -5.53 2.22
C ARG A 106 -7.58 -5.71 1.94
N PHE A 107 -8.44 -5.41 2.91
CA PHE A 107 -9.89 -5.46 2.71
C PHE A 107 -10.33 -4.48 1.61
N PHE A 108 -9.89 -3.22 1.66
CA PHE A 108 -10.28 -2.22 0.67
C PHE A 108 -9.64 -2.43 -0.70
N ASP A 109 -8.38 -2.86 -0.75
CA ASP A 109 -7.69 -3.19 -2.00
C ASP A 109 -8.34 -4.40 -2.71
N ILE A 110 -8.70 -5.46 -1.96
CA ILE A 110 -9.34 -6.64 -2.55
C ILE A 110 -10.80 -6.37 -2.92
N PHE A 111 -11.55 -5.66 -2.07
CA PHE A 111 -12.97 -5.41 -2.30
C PHE A 111 -13.23 -4.30 -3.33
N LYS A 112 -12.32 -3.33 -3.44
CA LYS A 112 -12.41 -2.13 -4.30
C LYS A 112 -13.79 -1.45 -4.23
N PRO A 113 -14.25 -0.98 -3.04
CA PRO A 113 -15.55 -0.29 -2.96
C PRO A 113 -15.55 0.96 -3.83
N PHE A 114 -16.74 1.43 -4.23
CA PHE A 114 -16.87 2.70 -4.95
C PHE A 114 -16.15 3.83 -4.18
N PRO A 115 -15.34 4.68 -4.85
CA PRO A 115 -15.12 4.77 -6.29
C PRO A 115 -13.88 4.03 -6.82
N ILE A 116 -13.25 3.15 -6.03
CA ILE A 116 -12.03 2.41 -6.42
C ILE A 116 -12.29 1.54 -7.66
N ASP A 117 -13.41 0.83 -7.67
CA ASP A 117 -13.86 -0.01 -8.78
C ASP A 117 -13.92 0.71 -10.15
N LYS A 118 -14.17 2.03 -10.18
CA LYS A 118 -14.18 2.82 -11.43
C LYS A 118 -12.81 2.83 -12.13
N LEU A 119 -11.73 2.64 -11.39
CA LEU A 119 -10.37 2.63 -11.93
C LEU A 119 -10.05 1.33 -12.68
N ASN A 120 -10.71 0.21 -12.35
CA ASN A 120 -10.51 -1.10 -13.00
C ASN A 120 -10.76 -1.09 -14.53
N SER A 121 -11.54 -0.13 -15.02
CA SER A 121 -11.83 0.01 -16.46
C SER A 121 -10.73 0.76 -17.24
N ARG A 122 -9.73 1.29 -16.53
CA ARG A 122 -8.64 2.10 -17.07
C ARG A 122 -7.36 1.27 -17.11
N LYS A 123 -6.38 1.69 -17.92
CA LYS A 123 -5.13 0.97 -18.15
C LYS A 123 -3.93 1.88 -18.00
N GLY A 124 -2.79 1.32 -17.62
CA GLY A 124 -1.54 2.03 -17.41
C GLY A 124 -1.17 2.15 -15.94
N ALA A 125 0.12 2.37 -15.67
CA ALA A 125 0.69 2.34 -14.32
C ALA A 125 0.01 3.32 -13.37
N PHE A 126 -0.41 4.48 -13.88
CA PHE A 126 -1.14 5.44 -13.06
C PHE A 126 -2.36 4.81 -12.37
N TYR A 127 -3.13 3.98 -13.08
CA TYR A 127 -4.35 3.40 -12.52
C TYR A 127 -4.07 2.23 -11.57
N VAL A 128 -2.96 1.49 -11.80
CA VAL A 128 -2.44 0.44 -10.91
C VAL A 128 -1.89 1.00 -9.60
N PHE A 129 -1.35 2.22 -9.58
CA PHE A 129 -1.01 2.87 -8.31
C PHE A 129 -2.23 3.57 -7.68
N ALA A 130 -3.14 4.11 -8.51
CA ALA A 130 -4.24 4.94 -8.02
C ALA A 130 -5.30 4.13 -7.26
N ASP A 131 -5.58 2.87 -7.63
CA ASP A 131 -6.51 2.02 -6.89
C ASP A 131 -6.01 1.70 -5.48
N ASP A 132 -4.74 1.34 -5.32
CA ASP A 132 -4.09 1.08 -4.04
C ASP A 132 -3.94 2.35 -3.20
N VAL A 133 -3.63 3.49 -3.83
CA VAL A 133 -3.63 4.80 -3.16
C VAL A 133 -5.03 5.13 -2.62
N LEU A 134 -6.10 4.87 -3.38
CA LEU A 134 -7.46 5.08 -2.88
C LEU A 134 -7.80 4.10 -1.76
N ALA A 135 -7.40 2.83 -1.85
CA ALA A 135 -7.57 1.87 -0.76
C ALA A 135 -6.83 2.31 0.51
N ALA A 136 -5.63 2.87 0.38
CA ALA A 136 -4.85 3.45 1.47
C ALA A 136 -5.54 4.67 2.09
N ILE A 137 -6.17 5.53 1.30
CA ILE A 137 -6.95 6.68 1.80
C ILE A 137 -8.16 6.19 2.61
N PHE A 138 -8.91 5.22 2.09
CA PHE A 138 -10.07 4.62 2.79
C PHE A 138 -9.65 3.99 4.11
N THR A 139 -8.51 3.30 4.11
CA THR A 139 -7.90 2.70 5.31
C THR A 139 -7.52 3.78 6.32
N SER A 140 -6.79 4.81 5.90
CA SER A 140 -6.31 5.88 6.76
C SER A 140 -7.47 6.62 7.43
N LEU A 141 -8.51 6.96 6.66
CA LEU A 141 -9.72 7.58 7.21
C LEU A 141 -10.42 6.69 8.23
N SER A 142 -10.56 5.39 7.93
CA SER A 142 -11.19 4.42 8.83
C SER A 142 -10.41 4.31 10.14
N ILE A 143 -9.08 4.17 10.06
CA ILE A 143 -8.20 4.08 11.24
C ILE A 143 -8.23 5.37 12.05
N TYR A 144 -8.18 6.53 11.40
CA TYR A 144 -8.26 7.82 12.09
C TYR A 144 -9.56 7.96 12.88
N ILE A 145 -10.71 7.65 12.27
CA ILE A 145 -12.01 7.70 12.95
C ILE A 145 -12.04 6.74 14.13
N LEU A 146 -11.68 5.47 13.91
CA LEU A 146 -11.68 4.45 14.97
C LEU A 146 -10.75 4.82 16.13
N TYR A 147 -9.57 5.37 15.82
CA TYR A 147 -8.61 5.81 16.82
C TYR A 147 -9.18 6.95 17.66
N ILE A 148 -9.70 8.00 17.05
CA ILE A 148 -10.32 9.12 17.76
C ILE A 148 -11.50 8.65 18.63
N CYS A 149 -12.39 7.81 18.10
CA CYS A 149 -13.48 7.23 18.88
C CYS A 149 -12.97 6.45 20.10
N SER A 150 -11.89 5.68 19.95
CA SER A 150 -11.29 4.93 21.06
C SER A 150 -10.74 5.86 22.16
N GLN A 151 -10.14 7.00 21.79
CA GLN A 151 -9.63 7.99 22.74
C GLN A 151 -10.77 8.69 23.49
N ILE A 152 -11.83 9.08 22.79
CA ILE A 152 -13.02 9.70 23.39
C ILE A 152 -13.68 8.74 24.39
N LEU A 153 -13.87 7.48 23.99
CA LEU A 153 -14.46 6.46 24.86
C LEU A 153 -13.63 6.25 26.13
N ALA A 154 -12.30 6.20 26.00
CA ALA A 154 -11.41 6.08 27.15
C ALA A 154 -11.54 7.26 28.12
N ILE A 155 -11.72 8.49 27.62
CA ILE A 155 -11.93 9.68 28.46
C ILE A 155 -13.27 9.62 29.21
N ILE A 156 -14.35 9.14 28.57
CA ILE A 156 -15.68 9.07 29.19
C ILE A 156 -15.75 8.03 30.31
N LEU A 157 -14.93 6.98 30.22
CA LEU A 157 -14.92 5.86 31.19
C LEU A 157 -13.99 6.09 32.40
N LEU A 158 -13.26 7.20 32.43
CA LEU A 158 -12.39 7.63 33.54
C LEU A 158 -13.11 8.63 34.45
#